data_AF-A0A1H4EJF2-F1
#
_entry.id   AF-A0A1H4EJF2-F1
#
_cell.length_a   1.000
_cell.length_b   1.000
_cell.length_c   1.000
_cell.angle_alpha   90.00
_cell.angle_beta   90.00
_cell.angle_gamma   90.00
#
_symmetry.space_group_name_H-M   'P 1'
#
loop_
_entity.id
_entity.type
_entity.pdbx_description
1 polymer ?
#
loop_
_entity_poly.entity_id
_entity_poly.type
_entity_poly.pdbx_seq_one_letter_code
_entity_poly.pdbx_strand_id
1 'polypeptide(L)'
;MSSEHDQHEASMKLPSRMEMSRRQFLTYTLGGATAYMAAGAILPMVRFAVDPILQHKGEGTSVKVAEISKITNEPQEFTFEVKQQDGWYLSNASLIAWIRKDEQGKIYALSPICKHLGCTVGWNSDKQYPDEYHCPCHGAHYTKEGKNLAVAPKPLDEYVVKEDQGWVYLGDIVPNTRVK
;
A
#
# COMPACT_ATOMS: atom_id res chain seq x y z
N MET A 1 -34.33 -27.85 85.89
CA MET A 1 -35.33 -26.78 86.03
C MET A 1 -34.62 -25.52 85.58
N SER A 2 -34.83 -24.89 84.43
CA SER A 2 -35.83 -24.96 83.35
C SER A 2 -35.10 -24.38 82.10
N SER A 3 -35.16 -24.99 80.91
CA SER A 3 -36.06 -24.59 79.79
C SER A 3 -36.33 -23.07 79.71
N GLU A 4 -36.28 -22.38 78.58
CA GLU A 4 -36.14 -22.67 77.16
C GLU A 4 -36.06 -21.29 76.45
N HIS A 5 -35.61 -21.29 75.20
CA HIS A 5 -35.95 -20.33 74.12
C HIS A 5 -35.70 -18.82 74.31
N ASP A 6 -34.88 -18.23 73.43
CA ASP A 6 -35.46 -17.54 72.27
C ASP A 6 -34.40 -17.08 71.24
N GLN A 7 -34.65 -17.53 70.00
CA GLN A 7 -34.50 -16.81 68.72
C GLN A 7 -33.09 -16.42 68.23
N HIS A 8 -32.57 -17.31 67.36
CA HIS A 8 -31.67 -16.97 66.28
C HIS A 8 -32.36 -16.03 65.27
N GLU A 9 -32.13 -14.72 65.35
CA GLU A 9 -32.36 -13.83 64.21
C GLU A 9 -31.14 -13.86 63.29
N ALA A 10 -31.25 -14.65 62.21
CA ALA A 10 -30.33 -14.55 61.09
C ALA A 10 -30.54 -13.20 60.39
N SER A 11 -29.64 -12.24 60.64
CA SER A 11 -29.64 -10.99 59.89
C SER A 11 -29.38 -11.28 58.40
N MET A 12 -30.42 -11.21 57.57
CA MET A 12 -30.27 -11.12 56.13
C MET A 12 -29.56 -9.80 55.84
N LYS A 13 -28.26 -9.85 55.54
CA LYS A 13 -27.56 -8.73 54.90
C LYS A 13 -28.21 -8.49 53.53
N LEU A 14 -29.08 -7.49 53.45
CA LEU A 14 -29.59 -6.99 52.18
C LEU A 14 -28.38 -6.60 51.30
N PRO A 15 -28.39 -6.94 49.99
CA PRO A 15 -27.28 -6.61 49.11
C PRO A 15 -27.07 -5.10 49.13
N SER A 16 -25.84 -4.65 49.45
CA SER A 16 -25.52 -3.22 49.45
C SER A 16 -25.72 -2.69 48.03
N ARG A 17 -26.68 -1.80 47.85
CA ARG A 17 -26.90 -1.10 46.59
C ARG A 17 -25.64 -0.31 46.29
N MET A 18 -24.96 -0.58 45.17
CA MET A 18 -23.87 0.26 44.70
C MET A 18 -24.46 1.61 44.30
N GLU A 19 -24.55 2.53 45.24
CA GLU A 19 -25.04 3.88 44.99
C GLU A 19 -23.88 4.74 44.50
N MET A 20 -23.94 5.10 43.22
CA MET A 20 -23.05 6.08 42.64
C MET A 20 -23.22 7.43 43.35
N SER A 21 -22.12 8.03 43.78
CA SER A 21 -22.19 9.39 44.35
C SER A 21 -22.68 10.37 43.30
N ARG A 22 -23.35 11.45 43.74
CA ARG A 22 -23.82 12.52 42.83
C ARG A 22 -22.69 13.08 41.96
N ARG A 23 -21.48 13.16 42.52
CA ARG A 23 -20.28 13.59 41.79
C ARG A 23 -19.91 12.60 40.69
N GLN A 24 -19.90 11.29 40.97
CA GLN A 24 -19.63 10.26 39.96
C GLN A 24 -20.68 10.27 38.85
N PHE A 25 -21.96 10.40 39.20
CA PHE A 25 -23.04 10.52 38.22
C PHE A 25 -22.85 11.73 37.28
N LEU A 26 -22.55 12.90 37.84
CA LEU A 26 -22.30 14.11 37.04
C LEU A 26 -21.03 13.99 36.19
N THR A 27 -19.95 13.42 36.72
CA THR A 27 -18.71 13.23 35.96
C THR A 27 -18.90 12.28 34.77
N TYR A 28 -19.63 11.18 34.94
CA TYR A 28 -19.86 10.23 33.84
C TYR A 28 -20.82 10.76 32.78
N THR A 29 -21.90 11.43 33.19
CA THR A 29 -22.84 12.02 32.23
C THR A 29 -22.22 13.17 31.45
N LEU A 30 -21.48 14.07 32.12
CA LEU A 30 -20.76 15.15 31.45
C LEU A 30 -19.64 14.60 30.55
N GLY A 31 -18.81 13.69 31.06
CA GLY A 31 -17.73 13.07 30.29
C GLY A 31 -18.25 12.29 29.08
N GLY A 32 -19.35 11.55 29.24
CA GLY A 32 -20.01 10.83 28.14
C GLY A 32 -20.57 11.77 27.08
N ALA A 33 -21.23 12.85 27.48
CA ALA A 33 -21.74 13.85 26.54
C ALA A 33 -20.61 14.56 25.78
N THR A 34 -19.53 14.95 26.47
CA THR A 34 -18.34 15.55 25.84
C THR A 34 -17.68 14.57 24.87
N ALA A 35 -17.50 13.30 25.26
CA ALA A 35 -16.93 12.28 24.39
C ALA A 35 -17.78 12.06 23.13
N TYR A 36 -19.11 12.05 23.25
CA TYR A 36 -20.02 11.91 22.11
C TYR A 36 -19.88 13.09 21.13
N MET A 37 -19.89 14.33 21.64
CA MET A 37 -19.72 15.52 20.80
C MET A 37 -18.35 15.54 20.12
N ALA A 38 -17.29 15.19 20.85
CA ALA A 38 -15.93 15.11 20.31
C ALA A 38 -15.83 14.04 19.22
N ALA A 39 -16.41 12.85 19.45
CA ALA A 39 -16.45 11.79 18.45
C ALA A 39 -17.19 12.23 17.18
N GLY A 40 -18.32 12.92 17.30
CA GLY A 40 -19.06 13.46 16.16
C GLY A 40 -18.24 14.39 15.26
N ALA A 41 -17.35 15.19 15.85
CA ALA A 41 -16.45 16.08 15.09
C ALA A 41 -15.20 15.35 14.54
N ILE A 42 -14.64 14.40 15.28
CA ILE A 42 -13.38 13.73 14.93
C ILE A 42 -13.61 12.63 13.89
N LEU A 43 -14.67 11.84 14.01
CA LEU A 43 -14.96 10.71 13.13
C LEU A 43 -14.99 11.06 11.63
N PRO A 44 -15.64 12.13 11.15
CA PRO A 44 -15.61 12.47 9.73
C PRO A 44 -14.20 12.86 9.25
N MET A 45 -13.39 13.51 10.08
CA MET A 45 -12.01 13.88 9.74
C MET A 45 -11.11 12.65 9.64
N VAL A 46 -11.25 11.72 10.59
CA VAL A 46 -10.54 10.44 10.56
C VAL A 46 -10.98 9.62 9.34
N ARG A 47 -12.29 9.55 9.06
CA ARG A 47 -12.78 8.84 7.88
C ARG A 47 -12.25 9.47 6.60
N PHE A 48 -12.29 10.79 6.45
CA PHE A 48 -11.73 11.48 5.29
C PHE A 48 -10.24 11.17 5.08
N ALA A 49 -9.45 11.17 6.16
CA ALA A 49 -8.03 10.84 6.09
C ALA A 49 -7.76 9.37 5.68
N VAL A 50 -8.64 8.45 6.06
CA VAL A 50 -8.48 7.00 5.83
C VAL A 50 -9.21 6.52 4.57
N ASP A 51 -10.23 7.24 4.08
CA ASP A 51 -11.05 6.82 2.93
C ASP A 51 -10.25 6.49 1.67
N PRO A 52 -9.20 7.26 1.27
CA PRO A 52 -8.38 6.91 0.11
C PRO A 52 -7.71 5.54 0.19
N ILE A 53 -7.43 5.05 1.40
CA ILE A 53 -6.83 3.73 1.63
C ILE A 53 -7.89 2.62 1.49
N LEU A 54 -9.15 2.93 1.80
CA LEU A 54 -10.27 1.98 1.76
C LEU A 54 -10.93 1.86 0.38
N GLN A 55 -10.74 2.86 -0.49
CA GLN A 55 -11.25 2.81 -1.86
C GLN A 55 -10.54 1.69 -2.63
N HIS A 56 -11.34 0.82 -3.25
CA HIS A 56 -10.80 -0.23 -4.12
C HIS A 56 -10.22 0.44 -5.36
N LYS A 57 -8.92 0.23 -5.61
CA LYS A 57 -8.31 0.59 -6.89
C LYS A 57 -9.03 -0.22 -7.96
N GLY A 58 -9.72 0.45 -8.89
CA GLY A 58 -10.38 -0.21 -10.00
C GLY A 58 -9.39 -1.07 -10.78
N GLU A 59 -9.87 -2.17 -11.36
CA GLU A 59 -9.04 -3.11 -12.14
C GLU A 59 -8.21 -2.35 -13.19
N GLY A 60 -6.89 -2.55 -13.15
CA GLY A 60 -5.90 -1.77 -13.88
C GLY A 60 -6.26 -1.55 -15.34
N THR A 61 -6.42 -0.29 -15.72
CA THR A 61 -6.58 0.11 -17.12
C THR A 61 -5.30 -0.26 -17.84
N SER A 62 -5.35 -1.31 -18.66
CA SER A 62 -4.18 -1.77 -19.41
C SER A 62 -3.88 -0.74 -20.51
N VAL A 63 -2.69 -0.14 -20.49
CA VAL A 63 -2.29 0.90 -21.43
C VAL A 63 -1.44 0.30 -22.53
N LYS A 64 -1.72 0.69 -23.78
CA LYS A 64 -0.97 0.25 -24.97
C LYS A 64 0.37 0.97 -25.03
N VAL A 65 1.48 0.23 -24.99
CA VAL A 65 2.83 0.83 -24.86
C VAL A 65 3.70 0.63 -26.09
N ALA A 66 3.89 -0.62 -26.55
CA ALA A 66 4.88 -0.92 -27.59
C ALA A 66 4.42 -2.04 -28.53
N GLU A 67 4.95 -2.05 -29.75
CA GLU A 67 4.81 -3.17 -30.68
C GLU A 67 5.79 -4.29 -30.31
N ILE A 68 5.32 -5.54 -30.39
CA ILE A 68 6.14 -6.72 -30.08
C ILE A 68 7.39 -6.80 -30.98
N SER A 69 7.32 -6.31 -32.22
CA SER A 69 8.42 -6.29 -33.18
C SER A 69 9.61 -5.41 -32.75
N LYS A 70 9.36 -4.35 -31.97
CA LYS A 70 10.39 -3.38 -31.55
C LYS A 70 11.14 -3.79 -30.29
N ILE A 71 10.63 -4.80 -29.57
CA ILE A 71 11.20 -5.27 -28.31
C ILE A 71 12.31 -6.27 -28.60
N THR A 72 13.48 -6.01 -28.03
CA THR A 72 14.69 -6.84 -28.12
C THR A 72 14.97 -7.60 -26.83
N ASN A 73 16.08 -8.36 -26.79
CA ASN A 73 16.53 -9.07 -25.59
C ASN A 73 17.18 -8.12 -24.56
N GLU A 74 17.55 -6.91 -24.99
CA GLU A 74 18.06 -5.86 -24.11
C GLU A 74 16.91 -4.99 -23.58
N PRO A 75 17.00 -4.55 -22.30
CA PRO A 75 16.09 -3.56 -21.76
C PRO A 75 16.03 -2.28 -22.59
N GLN A 76 14.82 -1.94 -23.04
CA GLN A 76 14.55 -0.70 -23.75
C GLN A 76 13.54 0.13 -22.96
N GLU A 77 13.76 1.45 -22.98
CA GLU A 77 12.88 2.41 -22.32
C GLU A 77 11.67 2.68 -23.20
N PHE A 78 10.47 2.54 -22.64
CA PHE A 78 9.24 2.97 -23.28
C PHE A 78 8.48 3.91 -22.36
N THR A 79 8.11 5.06 -22.91
CA THR A 79 7.31 6.07 -22.23
C THR A 79 5.86 5.97 -22.68
N PHE A 80 4.92 5.97 -21.74
CA PHE A 80 3.49 5.89 -22.01
C PHE A 80 2.70 6.81 -21.08
N GLU A 81 1.55 7.28 -21.55
CA GLU A 81 0.69 8.17 -20.77
C GLU A 81 -0.44 7.40 -20.09
N VAL A 82 -0.62 7.65 -18.80
CA VAL A 82 -1.75 7.15 -18.03
C VAL A 82 -2.59 8.34 -17.57
N LYS A 83 -3.91 8.24 -17.73
CA LYS A 83 -4.83 9.23 -17.17
C LYS A 83 -4.92 9.03 -15.67
N GLN A 84 -4.47 10.01 -14.91
CA GLN A 84 -4.58 10.04 -13.47
C GLN A 84 -5.63 11.09 -13.07
N GLN A 85 -6.49 10.73 -12.11
CA GLN A 85 -7.46 11.67 -11.55
C GLN A 85 -6.95 12.19 -10.22
N ASP A 86 -6.58 13.48 -10.19
CA ASP A 86 -6.11 14.19 -9.00
C ASP A 86 -7.23 15.09 -8.48
N GLY A 87 -8.08 14.51 -7.62
CA GLY A 87 -9.29 15.17 -7.11
C GLY A 87 -10.26 15.49 -8.25
N TRP A 88 -10.37 16.78 -8.60
CA TRP A 88 -11.26 17.26 -9.67
C TRP A 88 -10.56 17.40 -11.03
N TYR A 89 -9.25 17.19 -11.10
CA TYR A 89 -8.48 17.33 -12.33
C TYR A 89 -8.15 15.96 -12.92
N LEU A 90 -8.28 15.84 -14.24
CA LEU A 90 -7.75 14.71 -15.01
C LEU A 90 -6.44 15.18 -15.65
N SER A 91 -5.34 14.57 -15.22
CA SER A 91 -4.00 14.81 -15.74
C SER A 91 -3.50 13.58 -16.50
N ASN A 92 -2.62 13.78 -17.47
CA ASN A 92 -1.87 12.67 -18.08
C ASN A 92 -0.53 12.58 -17.37
N ALA A 93 -0.28 11.47 -16.68
CA ALA A 93 1.01 11.15 -16.10
C ALA A 93 1.83 10.35 -17.13
N SER A 94 3.01 10.86 -17.48
CA SER A 94 3.96 10.15 -18.32
C SER A 94 4.75 9.17 -17.44
N LEU A 95 4.56 7.88 -17.66
CA LEU A 95 5.24 6.80 -16.98
C LEU A 95 6.26 6.15 -17.90
N ILE A 96 7.27 5.54 -17.30
CA ILE A 96 8.34 4.82 -17.99
C ILE A 96 8.28 3.35 -17.59
N ALA A 97 8.58 2.46 -18.53
CA ALA A 97 8.81 1.04 -18.30
C ALA A 97 10.05 0.56 -19.05
N TRP A 98 10.80 -0.35 -18.42
CA TRP A 98 11.90 -1.06 -19.06
C TRP A 98 11.38 -2.39 -19.60
N ILE A 99 11.27 -2.52 -20.92
CA ILE A 99 10.70 -3.71 -21.56
C ILE A 99 11.80 -4.51 -22.27
N ARG A 100 11.80 -5.83 -22.10
CA ARG A 100 12.69 -6.76 -22.80
C ARG A 100 11.99 -8.09 -23.09
N LYS A 101 12.61 -8.89 -23.96
CA LYS A 101 12.33 -10.32 -24.13
C LYS A 101 13.35 -11.17 -23.38
N ASP A 102 12.95 -12.37 -22.99
CA ASP A 102 13.89 -13.42 -22.59
C ASP A 102 14.26 -14.34 -23.77
N GLU A 103 15.11 -15.31 -23.46
CA GLU A 103 15.56 -16.32 -24.42
C GLU A 103 14.41 -17.21 -24.92
N GLN A 104 13.32 -17.33 -24.17
CA GLN A 104 12.11 -18.04 -24.59
C GLN A 104 11.13 -17.14 -25.39
N GLY A 105 11.49 -15.87 -25.63
CA GLY A 105 10.68 -14.90 -26.35
C GLY A 105 9.57 -14.25 -25.53
N LYS A 106 9.48 -14.52 -24.23
CA LYS A 106 8.46 -13.95 -23.34
C LYS A 106 8.83 -12.52 -22.94
N ILE A 107 7.84 -11.64 -22.98
CA ILE A 107 8.02 -10.20 -22.75
C ILE A 107 7.87 -9.87 -21.27
N TYR A 108 8.81 -9.07 -20.77
CA TYR A 108 8.86 -8.60 -19.40
C TYR A 108 9.02 -7.09 -19.35
N ALA A 109 8.35 -6.48 -18.39
CA ALA A 109 8.37 -5.04 -18.19
C ALA A 109 8.65 -4.73 -16.73
N LEU A 110 9.79 -4.11 -16.45
CA LEU A 110 10.17 -3.69 -15.09
C LEU A 110 9.81 -2.23 -14.86
N SER A 111 9.39 -1.93 -13.63
CA SER A 111 9.23 -0.56 -13.15
C SER A 111 10.60 0.09 -13.00
N PRO A 112 10.79 1.33 -13.49
CA PRO A 112 12.03 2.05 -13.31
C PRO A 112 12.16 2.65 -11.90
N ILE A 113 11.21 2.40 -10.99
CA ILE A 113 11.17 3.00 -9.66
C ILE A 113 12.12 2.25 -8.73
N CYS A 114 13.19 2.91 -8.30
CA CYS A 114 14.17 2.39 -7.35
C CYS A 114 13.51 2.09 -6.01
N LYS A 115 13.70 0.87 -5.48
CA LYS A 115 13.09 0.41 -4.23
C LYS A 115 13.80 0.91 -2.96
N HIS A 116 14.80 1.78 -3.11
CA HIS A 116 15.36 2.53 -1.99
C HIS A 116 14.41 3.66 -1.59
N LEU A 117 14.26 4.69 -2.44
CA LEU A 117 13.47 5.90 -2.16
C LEU A 117 12.67 6.44 -3.37
N GLY A 118 12.57 5.67 -4.47
CA GLY A 118 11.69 5.99 -5.59
C GLY A 118 12.29 6.77 -6.77
N CYS A 119 13.62 7.00 -6.80
CA CYS A 119 14.28 7.58 -7.99
C CYS A 119 14.13 6.66 -9.22
N THR A 120 14.18 7.23 -10.42
CA THR A 120 14.21 6.48 -11.68
C THR A 120 15.58 5.81 -11.88
N VAL A 121 15.57 4.53 -12.23
CA VAL A 121 16.78 3.75 -12.59
C VAL A 121 16.98 3.74 -14.10
N GLY A 122 18.24 3.80 -14.54
CA GLY A 122 18.63 3.73 -15.94
C GLY A 122 19.42 2.46 -16.25
N TRP A 123 19.09 1.80 -17.36
CA TRP A 123 19.88 0.67 -17.89
C TRP A 123 21.21 1.15 -18.46
N ASN A 124 22.32 0.49 -18.11
CA ASN A 124 23.67 0.83 -18.59
C ASN A 124 24.04 2.31 -18.37
N SER A 125 23.51 2.90 -17.30
CA SER A 125 23.74 4.32 -16.98
C SER A 125 25.03 4.57 -16.21
N ASP A 126 25.65 3.53 -15.65
CA ASP A 126 26.98 3.58 -15.03
C ASP A 126 27.96 2.69 -15.80
N LYS A 127 29.14 3.24 -16.14
CA LYS A 127 30.20 2.51 -16.84
C LYS A 127 30.89 1.47 -15.98
N GLN A 128 30.80 1.59 -14.65
CA GLN A 128 31.38 0.63 -13.71
C GLN A 128 30.55 -0.65 -13.61
N TYR A 129 29.25 -0.57 -13.90
CA TYR A 129 28.28 -1.66 -13.80
C TYR A 129 27.56 -1.84 -15.14
N PRO A 130 28.24 -2.39 -16.16
CA PRO A 130 27.60 -2.73 -17.42
C PRO A 130 26.60 -3.87 -17.24
N ASP A 131 25.55 -3.85 -18.06
CA ASP A 131 24.42 -4.78 -18.08
C ASP A 131 23.61 -4.82 -16.78
N GLU A 132 23.50 -3.67 -16.14
CA GLU A 132 22.74 -3.45 -14.90
C GLU A 132 21.87 -2.19 -14.97
N TYR A 133 20.81 -2.18 -14.17
CA TYR A 133 20.07 -0.96 -13.87
C TYR A 133 20.76 -0.23 -12.74
N HIS A 134 21.08 1.04 -12.94
CA HIS A 134 21.73 1.86 -11.94
C HIS A 134 20.88 3.09 -11.56
N CYS A 135 20.89 3.41 -10.27
CA CYS A 135 20.22 4.54 -9.67
C CYS A 135 21.23 5.59 -9.21
N PRO A 136 21.30 6.77 -9.86
CA PRO A 136 22.33 7.78 -9.57
C PRO A 136 22.19 8.44 -8.20
N CYS A 137 21.04 8.30 -7.53
CA CYS A 137 20.78 8.95 -6.24
C CYS A 137 21.68 8.45 -5.10
N HIS A 138 21.87 7.13 -4.97
CA HIS A 138 22.62 6.52 -3.85
C HIS A 138 23.44 5.29 -4.29
N GLY A 139 23.61 5.05 -5.60
CA GLY A 139 24.39 3.91 -6.11
C GLY A 139 23.68 2.56 -6.04
N ALA A 140 22.35 2.54 -5.86
CA ALA A 140 21.58 1.30 -5.95
C ALA A 140 21.67 0.74 -7.37
N HIS A 141 21.90 -0.56 -7.50
CA HIS A 141 21.95 -1.22 -8.79
C HIS A 141 21.26 -2.59 -8.74
N TYR A 142 20.82 -3.04 -9.91
CA TYR A 142 20.01 -4.23 -10.08
C TYR A 142 20.43 -5.02 -11.32
N THR A 143 20.29 -6.33 -11.29
CA THR A 143 20.53 -7.19 -12.46
C THR A 143 19.52 -6.89 -13.58
N LYS A 144 19.75 -7.47 -14.77
CA LYS A 144 18.83 -7.46 -15.92
C LYS A 144 17.41 -7.96 -15.62
N GLU A 145 17.24 -8.78 -14.60
CA GLU A 145 15.96 -9.31 -14.10
C GLU A 145 15.35 -8.42 -13.00
N GLY A 146 16.04 -7.35 -12.60
CA GLY A 146 15.62 -6.44 -11.55
C GLY A 146 15.96 -6.92 -10.13
N LYS A 147 16.83 -7.93 -9.96
CA LYS A 147 17.28 -8.35 -8.63
C LYS A 147 18.14 -7.25 -8.01
N ASN A 148 17.83 -6.84 -6.78
CA ASN A 148 18.64 -5.86 -6.06
C ASN A 148 20.02 -6.44 -5.73
N LEU A 149 21.05 -5.64 -5.98
CA LEU A 149 22.45 -6.01 -5.73
C LEU A 149 23.00 -5.25 -4.53
N ALA A 150 22.83 -3.92 -4.51
CA ALA A 150 23.25 -3.08 -3.39
C ALA A 150 22.24 -1.97 -3.09
N VAL A 151 22.29 -1.48 -1.84
CA VAL A 151 21.52 -0.34 -1.28
C VAL A 151 20.01 -0.58 -1.18
N ALA A 152 19.36 -1.00 -2.27
CA ALA A 152 17.93 -1.26 -2.30
C ALA A 152 17.59 -2.56 -1.55
N PRO A 153 16.56 -2.55 -0.68
CA PRO A 153 16.19 -3.72 0.13
C PRO A 153 15.34 -4.76 -0.64
N LYS A 154 14.81 -4.41 -1.81
CA LYS A 154 13.89 -5.25 -2.60
C LYS A 154 14.20 -5.15 -4.09
N PRO A 155 13.88 -6.19 -4.88
CA PRO A 155 14.00 -6.15 -6.34
C PRO A 155 13.01 -5.16 -6.96
N LEU A 156 13.31 -4.68 -8.17
CA LEU A 156 12.40 -3.83 -8.95
C LEU A 156 11.08 -4.56 -9.18
N ASP A 157 9.98 -3.81 -9.11
CA ASP A 157 8.65 -4.36 -9.40
C ASP A 157 8.47 -4.61 -10.89
N GLU A 158 7.50 -5.45 -11.24
CA GLU A 158 7.15 -5.83 -12.60
C GLU A 158 5.76 -5.28 -12.97
N TYR A 159 5.57 -4.83 -14.21
CA TYR A 159 4.25 -4.53 -14.74
C TYR A 159 3.56 -5.81 -15.21
N VAL A 160 2.25 -5.93 -14.99
CA VAL A 160 1.45 -7.00 -15.59
C VAL A 160 1.42 -6.79 -17.11
N VAL A 161 2.07 -7.69 -17.84
CA VAL A 161 2.13 -7.66 -19.30
C VAL A 161 0.96 -8.44 -19.91
N LYS A 162 0.26 -7.83 -20.86
CA LYS A 162 -0.70 -8.50 -21.74
C LYS A 162 -0.31 -8.27 -23.19
N GLU A 163 -0.33 -9.33 -23.98
CA GLU A 163 -0.04 -9.29 -25.41
C GLU A 163 -1.36 -9.43 -26.18
N ASP A 164 -1.69 -8.45 -27.03
CA ASP A 164 -2.88 -8.52 -27.89
C ASP A 164 -2.59 -7.89 -29.26
N GLN A 165 -3.01 -8.58 -30.33
CA GLN A 165 -2.87 -8.15 -31.73
C GLN A 165 -1.48 -7.58 -32.11
N GLY A 166 -0.38 -8.15 -31.58
CA GLY A 166 0.98 -7.70 -31.89
C GLY A 166 1.48 -6.51 -31.04
N TRP A 167 0.70 -6.10 -30.04
CA TRP A 167 1.01 -5.02 -29.12
C TRP A 167 1.15 -5.50 -27.68
N VAL A 168 1.97 -4.78 -26.93
CA VAL A 168 2.19 -4.97 -25.50
C VAL A 168 1.40 -3.93 -24.73
N TYR A 169 0.57 -4.43 -23.83
CA TYR A 169 -0.20 -3.64 -22.88
C TYR A 169 0.38 -3.84 -21.48
N LEU A 170 0.57 -2.73 -20.76
CA LEU A 170 1.02 -2.75 -19.37
C LEU A 170 -0.16 -2.43 -18.45
N GLY A 171 -0.37 -3.28 -17.45
CA GLY A 171 -1.34 -3.09 -16.37
C GLY A 171 -0.66 -2.61 -15.09
N ASP A 172 -1.21 -3.06 -13.95
CA ASP A 172 -0.72 -2.67 -12.63
C ASP A 172 0.70 -3.16 -12.34
N ILE A 173 1.38 -2.46 -11.43
CA ILE A 173 2.70 -2.83 -10.93
C ILE A 173 2.52 -3.88 -9.81
N VAL A 174 3.18 -5.02 -9.96
CA VAL A 174 3.19 -6.14 -9.01
C VAL A 174 4.62 -6.42 -8.53
N PRO A 175 4.81 -6.94 -7.30
CA PRO A 175 6.13 -7.36 -6.85
C PRO A 175 6.73 -8.41 -7.79
N ASN A 176 8.01 -8.25 -8.14
CA ASN A 176 8.71 -9.19 -9.01
C ASN A 176 8.96 -10.52 -8.29
N THR A 177 8.32 -11.58 -8.77
CA THR A 177 8.40 -12.93 -8.19
C THR A 177 9.47 -13.81 -8.82
N ARG A 178 10.19 -13.35 -9.84
CA ARG A 178 11.20 -14.15 -10.56
C ARG A 178 12.50 -14.26 -9.80
N VAL A 179 12.81 -13.19 -9.08
CA VAL A 179 14.05 -13.05 -8.32
C VAL A 179 13.71 -13.17 -6.84
N LYS A 180 14.48 -14.00 -6.14
CA LYS A 180 14.42 -14.16 -4.68
C LYS A 180 15.63 -13.51 -4.04
#